data_AF-A0A7C6QY41-F1
#
_entry.id   AF-A0A7C6QY41-F1
#
_cell.length_a   1.000
_cell.length_b   1.000
_cell.length_c   1.000
_cell.angle_alpha   90.00
_cell.angle_beta   90.00
_cell.angle_gamma   90.00
#
_symmetry.space_group_name_H-M   'P 1'
#
loop_
_entity.id
_entity.type
_entity.pdbx_description
1 polymer ?
#
loop_
_entity_poly.entity_id
_entity_poly.type
_entity_poly.pdbx_seq_one_letter_code
_entity_poly.pdbx_strand_id
1 'polypeptide(L)'
;MEEDNLEQFLRTALQSNEITIQTPMSGVENKIFEKVAKYREQEHRKKRRFYQMAAGIILLLGMIGSMLFPQPVVALKNKLLHLLSWSEREIKINLLSLTAGNHVDDRLANEISKLQPEVPYKIKVPQYIPTGMAFKQVAINKKGSVVRLVMEYEQADKRLRITQENIPGETNYSLRVNTASGQIEQIKINNAEGHLIKYSNGMNMIVWDTDESIKFIVDGNLTADELLLIARCLE
;
A
#
# COMPACT_ATOMS: atom_id res chain seq x y z
N MET A 1 -13.87 -71.77 -32.62
CA MET A 1 -13.55 -70.96 -33.81
C MET A 1 -13.73 -69.49 -33.43
N GLU A 2 -12.73 -68.85 -32.82
CA GLU A 2 -12.80 -67.39 -32.53
C GLU A 2 -11.45 -66.71 -32.20
N GLU A 3 -10.30 -67.39 -32.31
CA GLU A 3 -8.98 -66.74 -32.14
C GLU A 3 -8.34 -66.28 -33.46
N ASP A 4 -8.48 -67.05 -34.55
CA ASP A 4 -7.87 -66.74 -35.85
C ASP A 4 -8.34 -65.41 -36.47
N ASN A 5 -9.60 -65.01 -36.21
CA ASN A 5 -10.16 -63.77 -36.77
C ASN A 5 -9.61 -62.51 -36.08
N LEU A 6 -9.28 -62.58 -34.79
CA LEU A 6 -8.76 -61.43 -34.05
C LEU A 6 -7.32 -61.14 -34.45
N GLU A 7 -6.50 -62.18 -34.61
CA GLU A 7 -5.10 -62.02 -35.01
C GLU A 7 -4.97 -61.51 -36.45
N GLN A 8 -5.85 -61.98 -37.34
CA GLN A 8 -5.93 -61.48 -38.71
C GLN A 8 -6.41 -60.02 -38.77
N PHE A 9 -7.36 -59.63 -37.90
CA PHE A 9 -7.79 -58.24 -37.77
C PHE A 9 -6.67 -57.33 -37.25
N LEU A 10 -5.93 -57.75 -36.22
CA LEU A 10 -4.82 -56.98 -35.66
C LEU A 10 -3.66 -56.81 -36.66
N ARG A 11 -3.31 -57.86 -37.41
CA ARG A 11 -2.30 -57.75 -38.49
C ARG A 11 -2.75 -56.78 -39.58
N THR A 12 -4.01 -56.85 -39.98
CA THR A 12 -4.55 -55.98 -41.03
C THR A 12 -4.60 -54.52 -40.57
N ALA A 13 -5.00 -54.27 -39.31
CA ALA A 13 -5.04 -52.93 -38.74
C ALA A 13 -3.64 -52.32 -38.51
N LEU A 14 -2.64 -53.14 -38.18
CA LEU A 14 -1.26 -52.68 -38.02
C LEU A 14 -0.58 -52.40 -39.37
N GLN A 15 -0.86 -53.21 -40.40
CA GLN A 15 -0.35 -52.96 -41.76
C GLN A 15 -1.06 -51.78 -42.44
N SER A 16 -2.34 -51.54 -42.16
CA SER A 16 -3.06 -50.40 -42.74
C SER A 16 -2.71 -49.04 -42.12
N ASN A 17 -2.08 -49.03 -40.94
CA ASN A 17 -1.68 -47.83 -40.19
C ASN A 17 -0.16 -47.60 -40.16
N GLU A 18 0.59 -48.22 -41.05
CA GLU A 18 1.96 -47.78 -41.34
C GLU A 18 1.88 -46.42 -42.08
N ILE A 19 1.63 -45.36 -41.30
CA ILE A 19 1.63 -43.98 -41.75
C ILE A 19 3.05 -43.71 -42.25
N THR A 20 3.26 -43.86 -43.54
CA THR A 20 4.48 -43.41 -44.19
C THR A 20 4.45 -41.89 -44.11
N ILE A 21 5.14 -41.32 -43.12
CA ILE A 21 5.34 -39.88 -43.02
C ILE A 21 6.34 -39.49 -44.14
N GLN A 22 5.82 -39.33 -45.36
CA GLN A 22 6.56 -38.84 -46.52
C GLN A 22 6.65 -37.30 -46.52
N THR A 23 7.02 -36.71 -45.40
CA THR A 23 7.46 -35.31 -45.40
C THR A 23 8.72 -35.19 -44.56
N PRO A 24 9.85 -34.74 -45.16
CA PRO A 24 11.09 -34.56 -44.42
C PRO A 24 10.87 -33.56 -43.28
N MET A 25 11.42 -33.88 -42.10
CA MET A 25 11.23 -33.17 -40.84
C MET A 25 11.47 -31.65 -40.95
N SER A 26 12.33 -31.22 -41.89
CA SER A 26 12.66 -29.82 -42.19
C SER A 26 11.50 -28.97 -42.75
N GLY A 27 10.50 -29.58 -43.39
CA GLY A 27 9.36 -28.86 -43.96
C GLY A 27 8.28 -28.49 -42.94
N VAL A 28 8.18 -29.27 -41.85
CA VAL A 28 7.22 -29.05 -40.77
C VAL A 28 7.74 -27.99 -39.79
N GLU A 29 9.03 -28.03 -39.46
CA GLU A 29 9.69 -27.03 -38.62
C GLU A 29 9.59 -25.63 -39.21
N ASN A 30 9.87 -25.46 -40.51
CA ASN A 30 9.77 -24.16 -41.17
C ASN A 30 8.35 -23.58 -41.14
N LYS A 31 7.31 -24.42 -41.27
CA LYS A 31 5.91 -23.99 -41.15
C LYS A 31 5.52 -23.60 -39.72
N ILE A 32 6.11 -24.24 -38.70
CA ILE A 32 5.91 -23.89 -37.29
C ILE A 32 6.62 -22.57 -36.98
N PHE A 33 7.87 -22.39 -37.40
CA PHE A 33 8.62 -21.15 -37.23
C PHE A 33 7.94 -19.96 -37.93
N GLU A 34 7.46 -20.14 -39.16
CA GLU A 34 6.73 -19.09 -39.88
C GLU A 34 5.41 -18.71 -39.19
N LYS A 35 4.66 -19.70 -38.69
CA LYS A 35 3.44 -19.43 -37.90
C LYS A 35 3.76 -18.70 -36.60
N VAL A 36 4.78 -19.12 -35.85
CA VAL A 36 5.17 -18.49 -34.58
C VAL A 36 5.66 -17.06 -34.80
N ALA A 37 6.42 -16.79 -35.86
CA ALA A 37 6.87 -15.45 -36.21
C ALA A 37 5.68 -14.52 -36.56
N LYS A 38 4.73 -14.99 -37.38
CA LYS A 38 3.51 -14.23 -37.72
C LYS A 38 2.64 -13.95 -36.50
N TYR A 39 2.52 -14.90 -35.57
CA TYR A 39 1.78 -14.68 -34.32
C TYR A 39 2.44 -13.63 -33.42
N ARG A 40 3.78 -13.64 -33.27
CA ARG A 40 4.50 -12.63 -32.48
C ARG A 40 4.36 -11.23 -33.08
N GLU A 41 4.47 -11.07 -34.39
CA GLU A 41 4.29 -9.77 -35.03
C GLU A 41 2.88 -9.20 -34.87
N GLN A 42 1.85 -10.05 -34.96
CA GLN A 42 0.47 -9.62 -34.72
C GLN A 42 0.23 -9.20 -33.27
N GLU A 43 0.84 -9.89 -32.31
CA GLU A 43 0.71 -9.56 -30.90
C GLU A 43 1.37 -8.21 -30.56
N HIS A 44 2.54 -7.92 -31.13
CA HIS A 44 3.21 -6.63 -30.95
C HIS A 44 2.41 -5.47 -31.55
N ARG A 45 1.76 -5.66 -32.70
CA ARG A 45 0.87 -4.64 -33.30
C ARG A 45 -0.38 -4.39 -32.46
N LYS A 46 -0.98 -5.44 -31.88
CA LYS A 46 -2.12 -5.32 -30.96
C LYS A 46 -1.74 -4.60 -29.66
N LYS A 47 -0.61 -4.95 -29.06
CA LYS A 47 -0.08 -4.30 -27.85
C LYS A 47 0.22 -2.81 -28.09
N ARG A 48 0.85 -2.45 -29.22
CA ARG A 48 1.09 -1.02 -29.57
C ARG A 48 -0.22 -0.23 -29.72
N ARG A 49 -1.23 -0.78 -30.38
CA ARG A 49 -2.55 -0.13 -30.50
C ARG A 49 -3.25 0.00 -29.15
N PHE A 50 -3.12 -0.99 -28.28
CA PHE A 50 -3.64 -0.93 -26.91
C PHE A 50 -2.96 0.18 -26.08
N TYR A 51 -1.63 0.27 -26.13
CA TYR A 51 -0.89 1.36 -25.44
C TYR A 51 -1.24 2.74 -26.00
N GLN A 52 -1.43 2.86 -27.32
CA GLN A 52 -1.87 4.11 -27.95
C GLN A 52 -3.29 4.51 -27.52
N MET A 53 -4.22 3.56 -27.43
CA MET A 53 -5.57 3.82 -26.90
C MET A 53 -5.54 4.19 -25.41
N ALA A 54 -4.76 3.48 -24.59
CA ALA A 54 -4.62 3.77 -23.17
C ALA A 54 -4.04 5.17 -22.93
N ALA A 55 -3.00 5.55 -23.67
CA ALA A 55 -2.41 6.88 -23.62
C ALA A 55 -3.43 7.97 -24.00
N GLY A 56 -4.24 7.73 -25.04
CA GLY A 56 -5.31 8.64 -25.45
C GLY A 56 -6.39 8.83 -24.37
N ILE A 57 -6.80 7.75 -23.70
CA ILE A 57 -7.79 7.80 -22.61
C ILE A 57 -7.23 8.57 -21.40
N ILE A 58 -5.97 8.36 -21.04
CA ILE A 58 -5.32 9.09 -19.93
C ILE A 58 -5.24 10.59 -20.24
N LEU A 59 -4.90 10.96 -21.48
CA LEU A 59 -4.86 12.36 -21.93
C LEU A 59 -6.26 13.01 -21.90
N LEU A 60 -7.29 12.29 -22.36
CA LEU A 60 -8.68 12.75 -22.32
C LEU A 60 -9.17 12.92 -20.88
N LEU A 61 -8.87 11.99 -19.98
CA LEU A 61 -9.20 12.10 -18.56
C LEU A 61 -8.46 13.27 -17.90
N GLY A 62 -7.21 13.54 -18.28
CA GLY A 62 -6.45 14.71 -17.83
C GLY A 62 -7.09 16.04 -18.25
N MET A 63 -7.58 16.13 -19.50
CA MET A 63 -8.26 17.33 -20.00
C MET A 63 -9.65 17.54 -19.38
N ILE A 64 -10.42 16.47 -19.18
CA ILE A 64 -11.73 16.55 -18.51
C ILE A 64 -11.55 16.89 -17.03
N GLY A 65 -10.53 16.33 -16.39
CA GLY A 65 -10.18 16.62 -15.00
C GLY A 65 -9.81 18.09 -14.77
N SER A 66 -9.12 18.74 -15.71
CA SER A 66 -8.75 20.16 -15.57
C SER A 66 -9.93 21.12 -15.82
N MET A 67 -10.91 20.73 -16.63
CA MET A 67 -12.11 21.56 -16.86
C MET A 67 -13.14 21.46 -15.74
N LEU A 68 -13.28 20.30 -15.09
CA LEU A 68 -14.30 20.10 -14.04
C LEU A 68 -13.84 20.53 -12.64
N PHE A 69 -12.53 20.72 -12.42
CA PHE A 69 -11.99 21.11 -11.11
C PHE A 69 -10.93 22.23 -11.23
N PRO A 70 -11.34 23.49 -11.49
CA PRO A 70 -10.41 24.63 -11.61
C PRO A 70 -9.80 25.10 -10.28
N GLN A 71 -9.88 24.30 -9.20
CA GLN A 71 -9.30 24.63 -7.89
C GLN A 71 -8.13 23.69 -7.56
N PRO A 72 -7.10 24.18 -6.82
CA PRO A 72 -5.92 23.40 -6.53
C PRO A 72 -6.29 22.09 -5.83
N VAL A 73 -5.70 20.99 -6.31
CA VAL A 73 -5.88 19.58 -5.90
C VAL A 73 -5.81 19.37 -4.37
N VAL A 74 -5.29 20.36 -3.64
CA VAL A 74 -5.25 20.45 -2.18
C VAL A 74 -6.64 20.39 -1.52
N ALA A 75 -7.69 20.94 -2.14
CA ALA A 75 -9.04 20.94 -1.56
C ALA A 75 -9.78 19.60 -1.72
N LEU A 76 -9.33 18.75 -2.66
CA LEU A 76 -9.93 17.46 -2.94
C LEU A 76 -9.58 16.42 -1.85
N LYS A 77 -8.44 16.58 -1.17
CA LYS A 77 -8.01 15.76 -0.02
C LYS A 77 -9.00 15.81 1.15
N ASN A 78 -9.68 16.95 1.33
CA ASN A 78 -10.58 17.18 2.47
C ASN A 78 -12.02 16.72 2.23
N LYS A 79 -12.35 16.18 1.05
CA LYS A 79 -13.74 15.81 0.70
C LYS A 79 -13.94 14.39 0.16
N LEU A 80 -12.88 13.60 -0.02
CA LEU A 80 -12.96 12.31 -0.74
C LEU A 80 -12.86 11.06 0.14
N LEU A 81 -12.74 11.20 1.45
CA LEU A 81 -12.36 10.10 2.31
C LEU A 81 -13.56 9.37 2.93
N HIS A 82 -14.35 8.67 2.10
CA HIS A 82 -15.07 7.44 2.48
C HIS A 82 -15.46 6.68 1.21
N LEU A 83 -14.58 5.87 0.60
CA LEU A 83 -14.97 5.19 -0.64
C LEU A 83 -14.47 3.77 -0.92
N LEU A 84 -13.81 3.06 0.00
CA LEU A 84 -13.45 1.66 -0.29
C LEU A 84 -13.59 0.77 0.96
N SER A 85 -14.83 0.43 1.32
CA SER A 85 -15.11 -0.87 1.92
C SER A 85 -15.92 -1.68 0.92
N TRP A 86 -15.28 -2.70 0.33
CA TRP A 86 -15.93 -3.61 -0.60
C TRP A 86 -16.89 -4.51 0.19
N SER A 87 -18.20 -4.29 0.03
CA SER A 87 -19.24 -5.21 0.48
C SER A 87 -20.26 -5.38 -0.65
N GLU A 88 -20.57 -6.63 -0.99
CA GLU A 88 -21.07 -7.03 -2.31
C GLU A 88 -22.45 -6.52 -2.75
N ARG A 89 -23.23 -5.76 -1.98
CA ARG A 89 -24.63 -5.46 -2.42
C ARG A 89 -25.21 -4.07 -2.24
N GLU A 90 -24.62 -3.10 -1.52
CA GLU A 90 -25.18 -1.73 -1.48
C GLU A 90 -24.12 -0.66 -1.25
N ILE A 91 -24.15 0.41 -2.07
CA ILE A 91 -23.34 1.61 -1.88
C ILE A 91 -24.15 2.60 -1.03
N LYS A 92 -23.86 2.66 0.28
CA LYS A 92 -24.32 3.75 1.15
C LYS A 92 -23.25 4.83 1.24
N ILE A 93 -23.51 5.98 0.62
CA ILE A 93 -22.62 7.16 0.71
C ILE A 93 -23.04 7.97 1.95
N ASN A 94 -22.31 7.81 3.05
CA ASN A 94 -22.40 8.71 4.20
C ASN A 94 -21.29 9.76 4.08
N LEU A 95 -21.66 10.98 3.73
CA LEU A 95 -20.75 12.12 3.57
C LEU A 95 -20.47 12.75 4.94
N LEU A 96 -19.41 12.31 5.63
CA LEU A 96 -18.92 13.00 6.82
C LEU A 96 -18.12 14.23 6.39
N SER A 97 -18.64 15.41 6.71
CA SER A 97 -17.90 16.67 6.63
C SER A 97 -16.73 16.62 7.62
N LEU A 98 -15.50 16.76 7.14
CA LEU A 98 -14.27 16.87 7.95
C LEU A 98 -14.18 18.16 8.78
N THR A 99 -15.30 18.80 9.08
CA THR A 99 -15.37 20.00 9.95
C THR A 99 -15.50 19.66 11.44
N ALA A 100 -15.22 18.42 11.85
CA ALA A 100 -15.24 18.00 13.25
C ALA A 100 -13.88 17.45 13.75
N GLY A 101 -12.78 17.90 13.12
CA GLY A 101 -11.48 17.86 13.78
C GLY A 101 -11.41 19.03 14.75
N ASN A 102 -11.48 18.75 16.05
CA ASN A 102 -11.25 19.75 17.09
C ASN A 102 -9.92 20.46 16.83
N HIS A 103 -9.91 21.79 17.02
CA HIS A 103 -8.74 22.65 17.01
C HIS A 103 -7.52 21.91 17.59
N VAL A 104 -6.37 21.97 16.91
CA VAL A 104 -5.09 21.56 17.52
C VAL A 104 -5.05 22.21 18.90
N ASP A 105 -5.01 21.40 19.96
CA ASP A 105 -5.08 21.89 21.33
C ASP A 105 -4.04 23.00 21.51
N ASP A 106 -4.48 24.22 21.84
CA ASP A 106 -3.58 25.37 22.03
C ASP A 106 -2.47 25.05 23.04
N ARG A 107 -2.71 24.09 23.95
CA ARG A 107 -1.68 23.56 24.87
C ARG A 107 -0.56 22.84 24.13
N LEU A 108 -0.89 21.98 23.16
CA LEU A 108 0.11 21.28 22.36
C LEU A 108 0.96 22.28 21.57
N ALA A 109 0.34 23.24 20.89
CA ALA A 109 1.06 24.24 20.12
C ALA A 109 2.05 25.05 20.99
N ASN A 110 1.63 25.41 22.20
CA ASN A 110 2.47 26.10 23.18
C ASN A 110 3.63 25.22 23.68
N GLU A 111 3.39 23.94 23.97
CA GLU A 111 4.45 23.02 24.42
C GLU A 111 5.45 22.74 23.30
N ILE A 112 4.98 22.48 22.08
CA ILE A 112 5.86 22.30 20.91
C ILE A 112 6.73 23.54 20.68
N SER A 113 6.16 24.74 20.75
CA SER A 113 6.92 25.99 20.57
C SER A 113 8.05 26.15 21.60
N LYS A 114 7.84 25.70 22.84
CA LYS A 114 8.87 25.71 23.89
C LYS A 114 9.95 24.66 23.68
N LEU A 115 9.56 23.50 23.16
CA LEU A 115 10.43 22.33 23.00
C LEU A 115 11.20 22.31 21.68
N GLN A 116 10.71 22.98 20.63
CA GLN A 116 11.33 22.99 19.31
C GLN A 116 12.81 23.40 19.30
N PRO A 117 13.29 24.38 20.11
CA PRO A 117 14.72 24.70 20.18
C PRO A 117 15.60 23.59 20.76
N GLU A 118 15.02 22.62 21.47
CA GLU A 118 15.74 21.53 22.11
C GLU A 118 15.91 20.28 21.24
N VAL A 119 15.29 20.29 20.05
CA VAL A 119 15.17 19.14 19.17
C VAL A 119 15.86 19.44 17.84
N PRO A 120 16.71 18.53 17.32
CA PRO A 120 17.51 18.78 16.10
C PRO A 120 16.72 18.56 14.79
N TYR A 121 15.38 18.47 14.88
CA TYR A 121 14.48 18.26 13.75
C TYR A 121 13.20 19.05 13.95
N LYS A 122 12.49 19.34 12.85
CA LYS A 122 11.18 19.97 12.90
C LYS A 122 10.19 18.99 13.54
N ILE A 123 9.58 19.38 14.65
CA ILE A 123 8.60 18.54 15.33
C ILE A 123 7.32 18.52 14.48
N LYS A 124 6.89 17.33 14.07
CA LYS A 124 5.63 17.18 13.33
C LYS A 124 4.45 17.00 14.28
N VAL A 125 3.33 17.65 14.04
CA VAL A 125 2.12 17.51 14.87
C VAL A 125 0.99 16.88 14.07
N PRO A 126 0.13 16.05 14.70
CA PRO A 126 -0.99 15.42 14.01
C PRO A 126 -2.09 16.46 13.73
N GLN A 127 -2.48 16.58 12.46
CA GLN A 127 -3.63 17.39 12.03
C GLN A 127 -4.99 16.71 12.30
N TYR A 128 -4.95 15.42 12.64
CA TYR A 128 -6.12 14.64 13.00
C TYR A 128 -5.86 13.85 14.29
N ILE A 129 -6.77 14.00 15.25
CA ILE A 129 -6.85 13.19 16.46
C ILE A 129 -8.29 12.66 16.55
N PRO A 130 -8.50 11.36 16.85
CA PRO A 130 -9.83 10.79 17.00
C PRO A 130 -10.69 11.56 18.00
N THR A 131 -11.98 11.69 17.71
CA THR A 131 -12.92 12.45 18.55
C THR A 131 -12.94 11.92 19.99
N GLY A 132 -12.79 12.84 20.94
CA GLY A 132 -12.81 12.54 22.38
C GLY A 132 -11.45 12.17 22.98
N MET A 133 -10.41 12.07 22.15
CA MET A 133 -9.04 11.94 22.61
C MET A 133 -8.41 13.32 22.86
N ALA A 134 -7.89 13.52 24.06
CA ALA A 134 -7.34 14.79 24.52
C ALA A 134 -5.81 14.71 24.62
N PHE A 135 -5.15 15.82 24.29
CA PHE A 135 -3.72 15.96 24.50
C PHE A 135 -3.41 15.94 26.00
N LYS A 136 -2.47 15.08 26.39
CA LYS A 136 -2.06 14.91 27.78
C LYS A 136 -0.77 15.68 28.07
N GLN A 137 0.29 15.34 27.33
CA GLN A 137 1.63 15.86 27.54
C GLN A 137 2.54 15.62 26.33
N VAL A 138 3.60 16.41 26.22
CA VAL A 138 4.77 16.09 25.39
C VAL A 138 6.04 16.06 26.25
N ALA A 139 6.89 15.06 26.01
CA ALA A 139 8.15 14.88 26.74
C ALA A 139 9.32 14.68 25.77
N ILE A 140 10.49 15.22 26.15
CA ILE A 140 11.77 14.96 25.47
C ILE A 140 12.64 14.04 26.33
N ASN A 141 13.26 13.05 25.71
CA ASN A 141 14.32 12.24 26.28
C ASN A 141 15.58 12.35 25.40
N LYS A 142 16.70 12.76 26.01
CA LYS A 142 17.99 12.89 25.33
C LYS A 142 18.95 11.82 25.83
N LYS A 143 19.51 11.03 24.91
CA LYS A 143 20.51 10.01 25.20
C LYS A 143 21.65 10.10 24.18
N GLY A 144 22.75 10.74 24.57
CA GLY A 144 23.85 11.03 23.65
C GLY A 144 23.39 11.96 22.53
N SER A 145 23.61 11.55 21.28
CA SER A 145 23.15 12.27 20.08
C SER A 145 21.68 11.99 19.70
N VAL A 146 21.02 11.06 20.40
CA VAL A 146 19.61 10.71 20.15
C VAL A 146 18.70 11.60 21.01
N VAL A 147 17.77 12.27 20.35
CA VAL A 147 16.73 13.11 20.94
C VAL A 147 15.38 12.54 20.52
N ARG A 148 14.66 12.00 21.51
CA ARG A 148 13.33 11.44 21.34
C ARG A 148 12.27 12.37 21.90
N LEU A 149 11.27 12.71 21.10
CA LEU A 149 10.07 13.41 21.53
C LEU A 149 8.88 12.45 21.56
N VAL A 150 8.10 12.49 22.62
CA VAL A 150 6.92 11.63 22.80
C VAL A 150 5.72 12.51 23.13
N MET A 151 4.71 12.49 22.26
CA MET A 151 3.39 13.10 22.51
C MET A 151 2.42 12.01 22.94
N GLU A 152 1.67 12.27 24.01
CA GLU A 152 0.66 11.35 24.53
C GLU A 152 -0.73 11.97 24.51
N TYR A 153 -1.69 11.17 24.08
CA TYR A 153 -3.11 11.50 24.07
C TYR A 153 -3.90 10.38 24.72
N GLU A 154 -4.97 10.74 25.43
CA GLU A 154 -5.79 9.77 26.16
C GLU A 154 -7.28 10.03 25.99
N GLN A 155 -8.06 8.96 26.04
CA GLN A 155 -9.51 8.96 26.12
C GLN A 155 -9.96 7.75 26.93
N ALA A 156 -10.39 7.96 28.19
CA ALA A 156 -10.85 6.88 29.06
C ALA A 156 -9.88 5.67 29.11
N ASP A 157 -10.18 4.59 28.37
CA ASP A 157 -9.41 3.35 28.27
C ASP A 157 -8.47 3.28 27.05
N LYS A 158 -8.56 4.25 26.13
CA LYS A 158 -7.72 4.35 24.94
C LYS A 158 -6.55 5.29 25.16
N ARG A 159 -5.40 4.89 24.61
CA ARG A 159 -4.17 5.68 24.58
C ARG A 159 -3.64 5.76 23.16
N LEU A 160 -3.07 6.90 22.83
CA LEU A 160 -2.31 7.14 21.61
C LEU A 160 -0.98 7.76 22.00
N ARG A 161 0.09 7.23 21.45
CA ARG A 161 1.43 7.75 21.58
C ARG A 161 2.00 8.01 20.19
N ILE A 162 2.59 9.18 20.02
CA ILE A 162 3.33 9.56 18.83
C ILE A 162 4.77 9.85 19.26
N THR A 163 5.71 9.05 18.80
CA THR A 163 7.14 9.19 19.07
C THR A 163 7.87 9.65 17.82
N GLN A 164 8.77 10.61 17.99
CA GLN A 164 9.71 11.09 16.97
C GLN A 164 11.12 10.97 17.53
N GLU A 165 12.05 10.49 16.72
CA GLU A 165 13.43 10.27 17.14
C GLU A 165 14.37 10.52 15.95
N ASN A 166 15.42 11.32 16.14
CA ASN A 166 16.46 11.39 15.12
C ASN A 166 17.31 10.13 15.12
N ILE A 167 17.76 9.75 13.92
CA ILE A 167 18.62 8.60 13.68
C ILE A 167 20.03 9.15 13.37
N PRO A 168 20.93 9.27 14.37
CA PRO A 168 22.28 9.77 14.12
C PRO A 168 23.12 8.74 13.36
N GLY A 169 23.50 9.06 12.12
CA GLY A 169 24.37 8.22 11.28
C GLY A 169 23.72 6.91 10.82
N GLU A 170 24.54 5.93 10.44
CA GLU A 170 24.09 4.59 10.02
C GLU A 170 23.69 3.75 11.26
N THR A 171 22.47 3.96 11.76
CA THR A 171 21.95 3.16 12.88
C THR A 171 21.07 2.03 12.35
N ASN A 172 21.47 0.78 12.62
CA ASN A 172 20.62 -0.38 12.38
C ASN A 172 19.72 -0.62 13.59
N TYR A 173 18.41 -0.44 13.41
CA TYR A 173 17.41 -0.81 14.41
C TYR A 173 16.76 -2.14 14.03
N SER A 174 16.60 -3.03 15.02
CA SER A 174 15.82 -4.26 14.83
C SER A 174 14.62 -4.25 15.78
N LEU A 175 13.43 -4.42 15.21
CA LEU A 175 12.21 -4.64 15.97
C LEU A 175 11.91 -6.13 15.97
N ARG A 176 11.92 -6.73 17.16
CA ARG A 176 11.52 -8.14 17.32
C ARG A 176 10.06 -8.18 17.74
N VAL A 177 9.20 -8.66 16.87
CA VAL A 177 7.79 -8.94 17.19
C VAL A 177 7.65 -10.44 17.37
N ASN A 178 7.05 -10.86 18.49
CA ASN A 178 6.68 -12.26 18.67
C ASN A 178 5.45 -12.55 17.80
N THR A 179 5.65 -13.38 16.77
CA THR A 179 4.62 -13.75 15.77
C THR A 179 3.45 -14.52 16.37
N ALA A 180 3.60 -15.14 17.54
CA ALA A 180 2.48 -15.74 18.28
C ALA A 180 1.52 -14.68 18.87
N SER A 181 1.98 -13.43 18.98
CA SER A 181 1.26 -12.34 19.64
C SER A 181 0.98 -11.14 18.74
N GLY A 182 1.47 -11.14 17.49
CA GLY A 182 1.19 -10.06 16.55
C GLY A 182 1.59 -10.36 15.11
N GLN A 183 1.02 -9.58 14.19
CA GLN A 183 1.20 -9.66 12.74
C GLN A 183 1.90 -8.40 12.24
N ILE A 184 2.78 -8.53 11.24
CA ILE A 184 3.47 -7.41 10.60
C ILE A 184 3.00 -7.29 9.15
N GLU A 185 2.59 -6.09 8.76
CA GLU A 185 2.20 -5.73 7.40
C GLU A 185 3.08 -4.57 6.91
N GLN A 186 3.57 -4.64 5.68
CA GLN A 186 4.21 -3.50 5.04
C GLN A 186 3.14 -2.50 4.58
N ILE A 187 3.36 -1.22 4.87
CA ILE A 187 2.45 -0.13 4.52
C ILE A 187 3.21 1.05 3.95
N LYS A 188 2.50 1.92 3.25
CA LYS A 188 3.02 3.19 2.74
C LYS A 188 2.37 4.36 3.46
N ILE A 189 3.21 5.23 4.03
CA ILE A 189 2.81 6.44 4.75
C ILE A 189 3.38 7.62 3.97
N ASN A 190 2.51 8.32 3.26
CA ASN A 190 2.92 9.34 2.29
C ASN A 190 3.90 8.75 1.27
N ASN A 191 5.14 9.22 1.23
CA ASN A 191 6.19 8.70 0.34
C ASN A 191 7.17 7.73 1.04
N ALA A 192 6.99 7.45 2.34
CA ALA A 192 7.85 6.56 3.10
C ALA A 192 7.25 5.15 3.21
N GLU A 193 8.13 4.14 3.19
CA GLU A 193 7.78 2.77 3.54
C GLU A 193 7.81 2.59 5.06
N GLY A 194 6.89 1.78 5.57
CA GLY A 194 6.79 1.50 6.99
C GLY A 194 6.17 0.14 7.28
N HIS A 195 6.03 -0.14 8.57
CA HIS A 195 5.46 -1.37 9.07
C HIS A 195 4.31 -1.08 10.01
N LEU A 196 3.17 -1.74 9.77
CA LEU A 196 2.07 -1.85 10.71
C LEU A 196 2.19 -3.16 11.47
N ILE A 197 2.09 -3.09 12.78
CA ILE A 197 2.16 -4.23 13.69
C ILE A 197 0.84 -4.29 14.45
N LYS A 198 0.13 -5.40 14.27
CA LYS A 198 -1.15 -5.66 14.94
C LYS A 198 -0.93 -6.65 16.07
N TYR A 199 -1.10 -6.23 17.31
CA TYR A 199 -0.96 -7.12 18.46
C TYR A 199 -2.30 -7.77 18.82
N SER A 200 -2.24 -9.00 19.30
CA SER A 200 -3.41 -9.79 19.74
C SER A 200 -4.20 -9.17 20.89
N ASN A 201 -3.59 -8.27 21.66
CA ASN A 201 -4.23 -7.54 22.75
C ASN A 201 -4.99 -6.27 22.28
N GLY A 202 -5.12 -6.06 20.96
CA GLY A 202 -5.80 -4.91 20.37
C GLY A 202 -4.95 -3.65 20.27
N MET A 203 -3.69 -3.68 20.70
CA MET A 203 -2.74 -2.60 20.44
C MET A 203 -2.27 -2.69 18.98
N ASN A 204 -2.15 -1.53 18.34
CA ASN A 204 -1.54 -1.42 17.02
C ASN A 204 -0.35 -0.47 17.10
N MET A 205 0.66 -0.69 16.26
CA MET A 205 1.85 0.16 16.17
C MET A 205 2.23 0.34 14.72
N ILE A 206 2.51 1.57 14.32
CA ILE A 206 3.06 1.91 13.03
C ILE A 206 4.46 2.48 13.25
N VAL A 207 5.44 1.99 12.49
CA VAL A 207 6.82 2.48 12.51
C VAL A 207 7.31 2.75 11.09
N TRP A 208 7.94 3.90 10.89
CA TRP A 208 8.56 4.27 9.62
C TRP A 208 9.66 5.29 9.84
N ASP A 209 10.59 5.35 8.89
CA ASP A 209 11.65 6.35 8.85
C ASP A 209 11.40 7.29 7.67
N THR A 210 11.77 8.55 7.83
CA THR A 210 11.69 9.55 6.75
C THR A 210 13.06 9.87 6.19
N ASP A 211 13.11 10.44 4.99
CA ASP A 211 14.34 10.92 4.33
C ASP A 211 15.14 11.94 5.15
N GLU A 212 14.50 12.61 6.13
CA GLU A 212 15.12 13.52 7.08
C GLU A 212 15.86 12.79 8.23
N SER A 213 16.04 11.47 8.14
CA SER A 213 16.61 10.62 9.21
C SER A 213 15.87 10.74 10.54
N ILE A 214 14.54 10.83 10.47
CA ILE A 214 13.63 10.84 11.62
C ILE A 214 12.82 9.55 11.59
N LYS A 215 12.87 8.83 12.70
CA LYS A 215 12.01 7.69 12.99
C LYS A 215 10.72 8.17 13.63
N PHE A 216 9.61 7.66 13.12
CA PHE A 216 8.29 7.85 13.69
C PHE A 216 7.73 6.53 14.21
N ILE A 217 7.08 6.60 15.38
CA ILE A 217 6.30 5.50 15.92
C ILE A 217 4.95 6.05 16.35
N VAL A 218 3.87 5.44 15.87
CA VAL A 218 2.49 5.76 16.26
C VAL A 218 1.86 4.49 16.81
N ASP A 219 1.61 4.46 18.11
CA ASP A 219 1.09 3.28 18.79
C ASP A 219 -0.09 3.59 19.71
N GLY A 220 -0.98 2.62 19.89
CA GLY A 220 -2.14 2.81 20.74
C GLY A 220 -3.20 1.71 20.62
N ASN A 221 -4.21 1.82 21.49
CA ASN A 221 -5.42 0.98 21.47
C ASN A 221 -6.47 1.60 20.53
N LEU A 222 -6.06 1.81 19.28
CA LEU A 222 -6.88 2.34 18.19
C LEU A 222 -6.86 1.34 17.02
N THR A 223 -7.84 1.44 16.13
CA THR A 223 -7.85 0.60 14.93
C THR A 223 -6.65 0.92 14.03
N ALA A 224 -6.25 -0.05 13.19
CA ALA A 224 -5.17 0.15 12.22
C ALA A 224 -5.43 1.34 11.29
N ASP A 225 -6.68 1.52 10.86
CA ASP A 225 -7.08 2.62 9.96
C ASP A 225 -6.97 3.98 10.65
N GLU A 226 -7.36 4.07 11.93
CA GLU A 226 -7.21 5.29 12.73
C GLU A 226 -5.73 5.67 12.90
N LEU A 227 -4.87 4.72 13.28
CA LEU A 227 -3.43 4.99 13.40
C LEU A 227 -2.81 5.40 12.06
N LEU A 228 -3.22 4.76 10.96
CA LEU A 228 -2.73 5.09 9.63
C LEU A 228 -3.16 6.49 9.19
N LEU A 229 -4.38 6.91 9.54
CA LEU A 229 -4.87 8.26 9.29
C LEU A 229 -4.06 9.28 10.09
N ILE A 230 -3.83 9.05 11.38
CA ILE A 230 -2.99 9.90 12.23
C ILE A 230 -1.58 10.02 11.64
N ALA A 231 -0.95 8.90 11.28
CA ALA A 231 0.40 8.86 10.72
C ALA A 231 0.53 9.68 9.41
N ARG A 232 -0.50 9.65 8.55
CA ARG A 232 -0.53 10.41 7.29
C ARG A 232 -0.77 11.91 7.48
N CYS A 233 -1.29 12.30 8.64
CA CYS A 233 -1.63 13.68 8.99
C CYS A 233 -0.58 14.37 9.86
N LEU A 234 0.62 13.80 10.03
CA LEU A 234 1.73 14.44 10.75
C LEU A 234 2.45 15.47 9.85
N GLU A 235 2.49 16.73 10.30
CA GLU A 235 3.07 17.88 9.54
C GLU A 235 3.99 18.81 10.36
#